data_AF-A0A382D569-F1
#
_entry.id   AF-A0A382D569-F1
#
_cell.length_a   1.000
_cell.length_b   1.000
_cell.length_c   1.000
_cell.angle_alpha   90.00
_cell.angle_beta   90.00
_cell.angle_gamma   90.00
#
_symmetry.space_group_name_H-M   'P 1'
#
loop_
_entity.id
_entity.type
_entity.pdbx_description
1 polymer ?
#
loop_
_entity_poly.entity_id
_entity_poly.type
_entity_poly.pdbx_seq_one_letter_code
_entity_poly.pdbx_strand_id
1 'polypeptide(L)'
;MNNKEYLERLFDSDKPLIIYRVRNGFDVYTDFSKKIKITTKNAKSFFEKTVNEKNIKNKFFDGYIGFLSFELQCQLINIKLPIQKSNGFLDNIFYKPQTLIKIRKNIQIFSMLKNIKKNTNLTLSNKKFFYEKKFKVNLTLQQYIKLFKHFSKKIR
;
A
#
# COMPACT_ATOMS: atom_id res chain seq x y z
N MET A 1 2.24 -26.12 -9.43
CA MET A 1 3.03 -24.98 -8.92
C MET A 1 2.91 -24.89 -7.41
N ASN A 2 4.04 -24.88 -6.69
CA ASN A 2 4.07 -24.72 -5.24
C ASN A 2 3.87 -23.23 -4.84
N ASN A 3 3.78 -22.92 -3.54
CA ASN A 3 3.53 -21.54 -3.08
C ASN A 3 4.68 -20.57 -3.41
N LYS A 4 5.93 -21.06 -3.42
CA LYS A 4 7.10 -20.25 -3.73
C LYS A 4 7.15 -19.90 -5.21
N GLU A 5 7.03 -20.89 -6.08
CA GLU A 5 6.95 -20.69 -7.53
C GLU A 5 5.80 -19.75 -7.93
N TYR A 6 4.65 -19.85 -7.23
CA TYR A 6 3.54 -18.92 -7.45
C TYR A 6 3.90 -17.48 -7.12
N LEU A 7 4.55 -17.26 -5.98
CA LEU A 7 4.95 -15.94 -5.53
C LEU A 7 5.99 -15.31 -6.48
N GLU A 8 6.98 -16.09 -6.93
CA GLU A 8 8.01 -15.65 -7.87
C GLU A 8 7.38 -15.21 -9.20
N ARG A 9 6.54 -16.07 -9.81
CA ARG A 9 5.83 -15.70 -11.05
C ARG A 9 4.90 -14.52 -10.88
N LEU A 10 4.28 -14.37 -9.71
CA LEU A 10 3.42 -13.23 -9.41
C LEU A 10 4.24 -11.94 -9.34
N PHE A 11 5.40 -11.98 -8.68
CA PHE A 11 6.31 -10.86 -8.55
C PHE A 11 6.88 -10.41 -9.91
N ASP A 12 7.18 -11.38 -10.78
CA ASP A 12 7.67 -11.12 -12.13
C ASP A 12 6.56 -10.71 -13.10
N SER A 13 5.29 -10.73 -12.69
CA SER A 13 4.16 -10.35 -13.56
C SER A 13 3.83 -8.85 -13.50
N ASP A 14 3.03 -8.38 -14.44
CA ASP A 14 2.45 -7.02 -14.39
C ASP A 14 1.23 -6.89 -13.47
N LYS A 15 0.90 -7.96 -12.75
CA LYS A 15 -0.26 -7.97 -11.87
C LYS A 15 -0.05 -6.98 -10.72
N PRO A 16 -1.08 -6.18 -10.36
CA PRO A 16 -0.95 -5.23 -9.28
C PRO A 16 -0.79 -5.93 -7.92
N LEU A 17 0.15 -5.41 -7.13
CA LEU A 17 0.55 -5.94 -5.83
C LEU A 17 0.68 -4.80 -4.83
N ILE A 18 0.25 -5.05 -3.59
CA ILE A 18 0.59 -4.20 -2.44
C ILE A 18 1.32 -5.07 -1.43
N ILE A 19 2.54 -4.67 -1.09
CA ILE A 19 3.38 -5.37 -0.11
C ILE A 19 3.37 -4.57 1.17
N TYR A 20 2.95 -5.21 2.27
CA TYR A 20 2.87 -4.60 3.59
C TYR A 20 3.80 -5.33 4.55
N ARG A 21 4.71 -4.59 5.19
CA ARG A 21 5.62 -5.15 6.20
C ARG A 21 4.85 -5.40 7.49
N VAL A 22 5.11 -6.54 8.09
CA VAL A 22 4.49 -7.00 9.33
C VAL A 22 5.55 -7.66 10.21
N ARG A 23 5.18 -7.98 11.46
CA ARG A 23 6.09 -8.73 12.34
C ARG A 23 6.47 -10.06 11.67
N ASN A 24 7.77 -10.32 11.58
CA ASN A 24 8.37 -11.55 11.04
C ASN A 24 8.11 -11.81 9.55
N GLY A 25 7.79 -10.79 8.74
CA GLY A 25 7.75 -10.93 7.28
C GLY A 25 6.87 -9.91 6.56
N PHE A 26 6.13 -10.36 5.55
CA PHE A 26 5.35 -9.50 4.66
C PHE A 26 3.99 -10.11 4.29
N ASP A 27 3.00 -9.24 4.14
CA ASP A 27 1.70 -9.58 3.57
C ASP A 27 1.62 -8.97 2.17
N VAL A 28 1.36 -9.81 1.17
CA VAL A 28 1.21 -9.39 -0.22
C VAL A 28 -0.25 -9.52 -0.61
N TYR A 29 -0.85 -8.39 -0.96
CA TYR A 29 -2.23 -8.30 -1.41
C TYR A 29 -2.27 -8.17 -2.92
N THR A 30 -3.15 -8.95 -3.55
CA THR A 30 -3.35 -8.94 -5.00
C THR A 30 -4.80 -9.31 -5.34
N ASP A 31 -5.08 -9.45 -6.63
CA ASP A 31 -6.43 -9.73 -7.16
C ASP A 31 -7.44 -8.70 -6.67
N PHE A 32 -7.22 -7.43 -6.98
CA PHE A 32 -8.06 -6.35 -6.47
C PHE A 32 -9.41 -6.32 -7.19
N SER A 33 -10.49 -6.54 -6.44
CA SER A 33 -11.87 -6.46 -6.94
C SER A 33 -12.39 -5.03 -7.12
N LYS A 34 -11.81 -4.09 -6.37
CA LYS A 34 -12.18 -2.67 -6.41
C LYS A 34 -10.93 -1.81 -6.25
N LYS A 35 -10.95 -0.67 -6.92
CA LYS A 35 -9.99 0.44 -6.80
C LYS A 35 -10.79 1.71 -6.56
N ILE A 36 -10.49 2.43 -5.49
CA ILE A 36 -11.23 3.63 -5.07
C ILE A 36 -10.23 4.77 -4.90
N LYS A 37 -10.43 5.87 -5.61
CA LYS A 37 -9.71 7.12 -5.40
C LYS A 37 -10.42 7.95 -4.32
N ILE A 38 -9.69 8.32 -3.28
CA ILE A 38 -10.20 9.12 -2.17
C ILE A 38 -9.88 10.60 -2.41
N THR A 39 -10.88 11.43 -2.12
CA THR A 39 -10.86 12.88 -2.23
C THR A 39 -11.55 13.47 -1.01
N THR A 40 -11.42 14.77 -0.81
CA THR A 40 -12.15 15.47 0.27
C THR A 40 -13.66 15.27 0.20
N LYS A 41 -14.22 15.10 -1.00
CA LYS A 41 -15.67 14.92 -1.24
C LYS A 41 -16.22 13.57 -0.77
N ASN A 42 -15.43 12.49 -0.89
CA ASN A 42 -15.90 11.12 -0.64
C ASN A 42 -15.21 10.43 0.55
N ALA A 43 -14.19 11.04 1.17
CA ALA A 43 -13.45 10.43 2.26
C ALA A 43 -14.36 10.02 3.42
N LYS A 44 -15.27 10.91 3.85
CA LYS A 44 -16.19 10.63 4.96
C LYS A 44 -17.04 9.38 4.71
N SER A 45 -17.76 9.36 3.59
CA SER A 45 -18.62 8.23 3.25
C SER A 45 -17.83 6.95 3.01
N PHE A 46 -16.62 7.03 2.45
CA PHE A 46 -15.73 5.88 2.32
C PHE A 46 -15.38 5.29 3.69
N PHE A 47 -14.87 6.10 4.62
CA PHE A 47 -14.46 5.59 5.93
C PHE A 47 -15.65 5.07 6.75
N GLU A 48 -16.78 5.78 6.75
CA GLU A 48 -18.02 5.30 7.39
C GLU A 48 -18.46 3.95 6.84
N LYS A 49 -18.47 3.81 5.50
CA LYS A 49 -18.78 2.55 4.83
C LYS A 49 -17.83 1.42 5.24
N THR A 50 -16.53 1.69 5.34
CA THR A 50 -15.56 0.66 5.74
C THR A 50 -15.72 0.18 7.19
N VAL A 51 -16.28 1.00 8.07
CA VAL A 51 -16.57 0.62 9.47
C VAL A 51 -17.87 -0.19 9.55
N ASN A 52 -18.88 0.20 8.77
CA ASN A 52 -20.24 -0.33 8.89
C ASN A 52 -20.50 -1.59 8.04
N GLU A 53 -19.83 -1.74 6.90
CA GLU A 53 -20.06 -2.87 5.99
C GLU A 53 -18.99 -3.95 6.15
N LYS A 54 -19.38 -5.10 6.72
CA LYS A 54 -18.56 -6.31 6.79
C LYS A 54 -18.87 -7.27 5.63
N ASN A 55 -17.84 -7.72 4.93
CA ASN A 55 -17.88 -8.80 3.96
C ASN A 55 -17.59 -10.15 4.62
N ILE A 56 -18.66 -10.79 5.08
CA ILE A 56 -18.64 -12.14 5.69
C ILE A 56 -18.03 -13.20 4.75
N LYS A 57 -18.05 -12.96 3.42
CA LYS A 57 -17.51 -13.91 2.44
C LYS A 57 -15.98 -13.96 2.46
N ASN A 58 -15.31 -12.85 2.81
CA ASN A 58 -13.85 -12.82 2.87
C ASN A 58 -13.36 -13.17 4.29
N LYS A 59 -12.97 -14.43 4.47
CA LYS A 59 -12.51 -14.94 5.77
C LYS A 59 -11.10 -14.50 6.16
N PHE A 60 -10.31 -13.93 5.25
CA PHE A 60 -8.91 -13.56 5.52
C PHE A 60 -8.69 -12.05 5.62
N PHE A 61 -9.48 -11.22 4.94
CA PHE A 61 -9.36 -9.77 4.98
C PHE A 61 -10.63 -9.06 4.47
N ASP A 62 -11.31 -8.32 5.34
CA ASP A 62 -12.56 -7.63 4.99
C ASP A 62 -12.35 -6.17 4.52
N GLY A 63 -11.19 -5.60 4.84
CA GLY A 63 -10.92 -4.18 4.64
C GLY A 63 -10.56 -3.77 3.21
N TYR A 64 -10.05 -2.54 3.14
CA TYR A 64 -9.33 -2.01 1.99
C TYR A 64 -7.86 -1.79 2.38
N ILE A 65 -6.96 -1.91 1.41
CA ILE A 65 -5.55 -1.58 1.58
C ILE A 65 -5.13 -0.54 0.54
N GLY A 66 -4.36 0.45 0.95
CA GLY A 66 -4.09 1.60 0.10
C GLY A 66 -3.14 2.60 0.72
N PHE A 67 -3.07 3.76 0.06
CA PHE A 67 -2.28 4.89 0.48
C PHE A 67 -3.20 6.10 0.68
N LEU A 68 -3.00 6.80 1.81
CA LEU A 68 -3.64 8.07 2.12
C LEU A 68 -2.53 9.11 2.31
N SER A 69 -2.49 10.11 1.43
CA SER A 69 -1.44 11.13 1.47
C SER A 69 -1.59 12.03 2.69
N PHE A 70 -0.47 12.56 3.15
CA PHE A 70 -0.45 13.59 4.20
C PHE A 70 -1.24 14.83 3.77
N GLU A 71 -1.18 15.18 2.47
CA GLU A 71 -1.90 16.33 1.93
C GLU A 71 -3.42 16.19 2.09
N LEU A 72 -3.98 15.05 1.70
CA LEU A 72 -5.41 14.82 1.86
C LEU A 72 -5.80 14.80 3.35
N GLN A 73 -4.97 14.21 4.22
CA GLN A 73 -5.23 14.24 5.66
C GLN A 73 -5.33 15.67 6.20
N CYS A 74 -4.41 16.56 5.83
CA CYS A 74 -4.48 17.98 6.21
C CYS A 74 -5.73 18.67 5.67
N GLN A 75 -6.08 18.44 4.40
CA GLN A 75 -7.29 19.01 3.80
C GLN A 75 -8.57 18.57 4.52
N LEU A 76 -8.65 17.32 4.98
CA LEU A 76 -9.81 16.79 5.71
C LEU A 76 -10.03 17.46 7.08
N ILE A 77 -8.98 17.99 7.69
CA ILE A 77 -9.04 18.74 8.96
C ILE A 77 -8.87 20.25 8.76
N ASN A 78 -9.11 20.75 7.55
CA ASN A 78 -9.04 22.16 7.18
C ASN A 78 -7.67 22.84 7.43
N ILE A 79 -6.58 22.06 7.45
CA ILE A 79 -5.22 22.59 7.50
C ILE A 79 -4.75 22.91 6.09
N LYS A 80 -4.39 24.19 5.87
CA LYS A 80 -3.79 24.64 4.61
C LYS A 80 -2.30 24.30 4.57
N LEU A 81 -1.89 23.58 3.54
CA LEU A 81 -0.48 23.30 3.30
C LEU A 81 0.14 24.38 2.40
N PRO A 82 1.40 24.76 2.62
CA PRO A 82 2.11 25.64 1.71
C PRO A 82 2.31 24.93 0.36
N ILE A 83 2.25 25.70 -0.73
CA ILE A 83 2.48 25.18 -2.09
C ILE A 83 3.91 24.64 -2.17
N GLN A 84 4.05 23.38 -2.52
CA GLN A 84 5.33 22.68 -2.68
C GLN A 84 5.37 21.94 -4.01
N LYS A 85 6.56 21.75 -4.57
CA LYS A 85 6.72 20.91 -5.76
C LYS A 85 6.26 19.49 -5.42
N SER A 86 5.39 18.92 -6.25
CA SER A 86 4.97 17.53 -6.09
C SER A 86 6.18 16.60 -6.19
N ASN A 87 6.32 15.70 -5.23
CA ASN A 87 7.39 14.70 -5.22
C ASN A 87 7.03 13.50 -6.12
N GLY A 88 5.95 13.57 -6.91
CA GLY A 88 5.44 12.48 -7.72
C GLY A 88 4.72 11.37 -6.92
N PHE A 89 4.30 11.65 -5.68
CA PHE A 89 3.52 10.68 -4.91
C PHE A 89 2.17 10.42 -5.57
N LEU A 90 1.74 9.17 -5.47
CA LEU A 90 0.50 8.67 -6.07
C LEU A 90 -0.74 9.29 -5.42
N ASP A 91 -1.82 9.27 -6.20
CA ASP A 91 -3.18 9.54 -5.76
C ASP A 91 -3.55 8.72 -4.51
N ASN A 92 -4.44 9.27 -3.67
CA ASN A 92 -5.04 8.57 -2.54
C ASN A 92 -5.89 7.41 -3.04
N ILE A 93 -5.35 6.19 -3.07
CA ILE A 93 -6.02 5.05 -3.67
C ILE A 93 -6.08 3.89 -2.67
N PHE A 94 -7.27 3.32 -2.55
CA PHE A 94 -7.55 2.12 -1.77
C PHE A 94 -8.05 1.00 -2.67
N TYR A 95 -7.65 -0.23 -2.36
CA TYR A 95 -7.99 -1.43 -3.11
C TYR A 95 -8.66 -2.46 -2.20
N LYS A 96 -9.61 -3.23 -2.75
CA LYS A 96 -10.23 -4.38 -2.05
C LYS A 96 -9.63 -5.69 -2.57
N PRO A 97 -8.68 -6.31 -1.84
CA PRO A 97 -7.98 -7.50 -2.31
C PRO A 97 -8.86 -8.75 -2.22
N GLN A 98 -8.69 -9.66 -3.18
CA GLN A 98 -9.31 -10.98 -3.17
C GLN A 98 -8.32 -12.10 -2.85
N THR A 99 -7.01 -11.79 -2.84
CA THR A 99 -5.94 -12.72 -2.47
C THR A 99 -4.95 -12.06 -1.51
N LEU A 100 -4.58 -12.79 -0.45
CA LEU A 100 -3.54 -12.46 0.52
C LEU A 100 -2.50 -13.59 0.54
N ILE A 101 -1.24 -13.22 0.36
CA ILE A 101 -0.09 -14.12 0.49
C ILE A 101 0.71 -13.67 1.70
N LYS A 102 0.82 -14.55 2.71
CA LYS A 102 1.64 -14.32 3.89
C LYS A 102 3.01 -14.94 3.68
N ILE A 103 4.04 -14.10 3.66
CA ILE A 103 5.44 -14.50 3.59
C ILE A 103 6.00 -14.44 5.00
N ARG A 104 6.27 -15.59 5.61
CA ARG A 104 6.87 -15.78 6.94
C ARG A 104 7.94 -16.87 6.84
N LYS A 105 8.08 -17.73 7.87
CA LYS A 105 8.85 -18.99 7.78
C LYS A 105 8.34 -19.87 6.61
N ASN A 106 7.02 -19.94 6.45
CA ASN A 106 6.36 -20.60 5.33
C ASN A 106 5.52 -19.59 4.54
N ILE A 107 5.32 -19.83 3.24
CA ILE A 107 4.42 -19.03 2.40
C ILE A 107 3.03 -19.64 2.48
N GLN A 108 2.03 -18.82 2.84
CA GLN A 108 0.62 -19.21 2.87
C GLN A 108 -0.18 -18.32 1.92
N ILE A 109 -1.14 -18.91 1.18
CA ILE A 109 -1.97 -18.19 0.22
C ILE A 109 -3.43 -18.37 0.62
N PHE A 110 -4.12 -17.26 0.83
CA PHE A 110 -5.54 -17.17 1.14
C PHE A 110 -6.22 -16.40 0.02
N SER A 111 -7.36 -16.87 -0.47
CA SER A 111 -8.08 -16.16 -1.51
C SER A 111 -9.53 -16.59 -1.63
N MET A 112 -10.33 -15.68 -2.17
CA MET A 112 -11.71 -15.93 -2.56
C MET A 112 -11.83 -16.56 -3.96
N LEU A 113 -10.79 -16.49 -4.79
CA LEU A 113 -10.82 -16.99 -6.16
C LEU A 113 -10.58 -18.51 -6.18
N LYS A 114 -11.37 -19.23 -6.99
CA LYS A 114 -11.14 -20.68 -7.20
C LYS A 114 -9.92 -20.88 -8.11
N ASN A 115 -9.16 -21.95 -7.89
CA ASN A 115 -8.09 -22.42 -8.80
C ASN A 115 -6.95 -21.43 -9.12
N ILE A 116 -6.59 -20.53 -8.21
CA ILE A 116 -5.58 -19.47 -8.43
C ILE A 116 -4.25 -19.99 -8.96
N LYS A 117 -3.81 -21.18 -8.54
CA LYS A 117 -2.53 -21.75 -8.97
C LYS A 117 -2.60 -22.45 -10.33
N LYS A 118 -3.80 -22.79 -10.81
CA LYS A 118 -4.04 -23.48 -12.10
C LYS A 118 -4.43 -22.51 -13.21
N ASN A 119 -5.16 -21.44 -12.88
CA ASN A 119 -5.73 -20.50 -13.85
C ASN A 119 -4.81 -19.33 -14.23
N THR A 120 -3.56 -19.32 -13.78
CA THR A 120 -2.69 -18.15 -13.94
C THR A 120 -1.79 -18.26 -15.17
N ASN A 121 -2.34 -17.89 -16.32
CA ASN A 121 -1.56 -17.26 -17.39
C ASN A 121 -1.09 -15.88 -16.89
N LEU A 122 -0.15 -15.86 -15.94
CA LEU A 122 0.53 -14.62 -15.56
C LEU A 122 1.42 -14.24 -16.73
N THR A 123 1.09 -13.13 -17.39
CA THR A 123 1.99 -12.49 -18.34
C THR A 123 3.22 -12.03 -17.57
N LEU A 124 4.37 -12.66 -17.86
CA LEU A 124 5.64 -12.23 -17.30
C LEU A 124 5.95 -10.84 -17.85
N SER A 125 6.41 -9.98 -16.95
CA SER A 125 6.80 -8.62 -17.26
C SER A 125 8.25 -8.58 -17.73
N ASN A 126 8.56 -7.65 -18.63
CA ASN A 126 9.94 -7.33 -19.00
C ASN A 126 10.61 -6.34 -18.01
N LYS A 127 10.03 -6.16 -16.81
CA LYS A 127 10.53 -5.24 -15.78
C LYS A 127 11.93 -5.64 -15.32
N LYS A 128 12.87 -4.70 -15.42
CA LYS A 128 14.17 -4.78 -14.75
C LYS A 128 14.09 -4.03 -13.43
N PHE A 129 14.25 -4.74 -12.31
CA PHE A 129 14.35 -4.11 -10.99
C PHE A 129 15.76 -3.54 -10.81
N PHE A 130 15.85 -2.24 -10.50
CA PHE A 130 17.11 -1.59 -10.14
C PHE A 130 17.22 -1.54 -8.61
N TYR A 131 18.09 -2.37 -8.04
CA TYR A 131 18.21 -2.50 -6.59
C TYR A 131 19.01 -1.38 -5.93
N GLU A 132 19.89 -0.70 -6.68
CA GLU A 132 20.81 0.29 -6.11
C GLU A 132 20.93 1.53 -6.99
N LYS A 133 20.02 2.49 -6.77
CA LYS A 133 20.14 3.82 -7.37
C LYS A 133 20.54 4.81 -6.28
N LYS A 134 21.70 5.45 -6.46
CA LYS A 134 22.07 6.60 -5.63
C LYS A 134 20.98 7.67 -5.75
N PHE A 135 20.51 8.18 -4.63
CA PHE A 135 19.54 9.28 -4.59
C PHE A 135 20.08 10.41 -3.72
N LYS A 136 19.69 11.63 -4.08
CA LYS A 136 20.04 12.82 -3.31
C LYS A 136 19.08 12.93 -2.14
N VAL A 137 19.62 13.12 -0.94
CA VAL A 137 18.82 13.43 0.25
C VAL A 137 18.54 14.94 0.28
N ASN A 138 17.30 15.33 0.53
CA ASN A 138 16.89 16.73 0.54
C ASN A 138 17.39 17.53 1.75
N LEU A 139 17.68 16.86 2.88
CA LEU A 139 18.12 17.47 4.13
C LEU A 139 19.32 16.73 4.71
N THR A 140 20.33 17.48 5.15
CA THR A 140 21.46 16.94 5.91
C THR A 140 21.08 16.72 7.38
N LEU A 141 21.83 15.86 8.08
CA LEU A 141 21.64 15.63 9.52
C LEU A 141 21.74 16.93 10.34
N GLN A 142 22.71 17.79 10.02
CA GLN A 142 22.89 19.07 10.71
C GLN A 142 21.69 20.00 10.51
N GLN A 143 21.14 20.08 9.29
CA GLN A 143 19.92 20.85 9.03
C GLN A 143 18.72 20.30 9.81
N TYR A 144 18.56 18.96 9.83
CA TYR A 144 17.50 18.32 10.61
C TYR A 144 17.62 18.60 12.11
N ILE A 145 18.83 18.53 12.69
CA ILE A 145 19.08 18.82 14.10
C ILE A 145 18.64 20.25 14.46
N LYS A 146 18.93 21.23 13.59
CA LYS A 146 18.50 22.63 13.81
C LYS A 146 16.97 22.74 13.86
N LEU A 147 16.27 22.11 12.90
CA LEU A 147 14.80 22.06 12.88
C LEU A 147 14.25 21.38 14.14
N PHE A 148 14.79 20.22 14.51
CA PHE A 148 14.37 19.46 15.69
C PHE A 148 14.50 20.28 16.98
N LYS A 149 15.64 20.96 17.19
CA LYS A 149 15.85 21.83 18.35
C LYS A 149 14.86 22.99 18.39
N HIS A 150 14.54 23.59 17.24
CA HIS A 150 13.54 24.65 17.17
C HIS A 150 12.15 24.17 17.59
N PHE A 151 11.71 23.01 17.07
CA PHE A 151 10.43 22.41 17.48
C PHE A 151 10.42 22.01 18.96
N SER A 152 11.49 21.38 19.45
CA SER A 152 11.58 20.95 20.85
C SER A 152 11.45 22.12 21.84
N LYS A 153 11.98 23.31 21.49
CA LYS A 153 11.83 24.53 22.30
C LYS A 153 10.40 25.09 22.33
N LYS A 154 9.59 24.84 21.30
CA LYS A 154 8.19 25.32 21.24
C LYS A 154 7.22 24.40 21.97
N ILE A 155 7.60 23.14 22.17
CA ILE A 155 6.79 22.13 22.85
C ILE A 155 7.00 22.17 24.37
N ARG A 156 8.22 22.51 24.80
CA ARG A 156 8.54 22.81 26.21
C ARG A 156 7.95 24.15 26.60
#